data_AF-A0A8S2ZL52-F1
#
_entry.id   AF-A0A8S2ZL52-F1
#
_cell.length_a   1.000
_cell.length_b   1.000
_cell.length_c   1.000
_cell.angle_alpha   90.00
_cell.angle_beta   90.00
_cell.angle_gamma   90.00
#
_symmetry.space_group_name_H-M   'P 1'
#
loop_
_entity.id
_entity.type
_entity.pdbx_description
1 polymer ?
#
loop_
_entity_poly.entity_id
_entity_poly.type
_entity_poly.pdbx_seq_one_letter_code
_entity_poly.pdbx_strand_id
1 'polypeptide(L)' 'MHRRFKISTFASKTKIGPFGTHSPLNWIEGWNRLTLNLESFTKTVYGTNYVEC' A
#
# COMPACT_ATOMS: atom_id res chain seq x y z
N MET A 1 -6.08 -0.47 -16.37
CA MET A 1 -6.74 -0.57 -15.04
C MET A 1 -5.87 0.17 -14.03
N HIS A 2 -6.40 1.20 -13.38
CA HIS A 2 -5.65 1.96 -12.36
C HIS A 2 -6.05 1.44 -10.97
N ARG A 3 -5.09 0.94 -10.19
CA ARG A 3 -5.33 0.48 -8.81
C ARG A 3 -4.90 1.55 -7.82
N ARG A 4 -5.71 1.78 -6.79
CA ARG A 4 -5.45 2.81 -5.77
C ARG A 4 -4.82 2.21 -4.53
N PHE A 5 -3.73 2.81 -4.06
CA PHE A 5 -3.14 2.46 -2.78
C PHE A 5 -3.55 3.50 -1.75
N LYS A 6 -4.24 3.06 -0.69
CA LYS A 6 -4.65 3.93 0.41
C LYS A 6 -4.00 3.43 1.69
N ILE A 7 -3.30 4.35 2.35
CA ILE A 7 -2.64 4.10 3.62
C ILE A 7 -3.35 4.94 4.66
N SER A 8 -3.70 4.34 5.79
CA SER A 8 -4.35 5.06 6.87
C SER A 8 -3.86 4.57 8.23
N THR A 9 -3.74 5.50 9.15
CA THR A 9 -3.37 5.24 10.55
C THR A 9 -4.50 4.64 11.37
N PHE A 10 -5.75 4.82 10.94
CA PHE A 10 -6.92 4.28 11.62
C PHE A 10 -7.21 2.82 11.27
N ALA A 11 -6.75 2.34 10.11
CA ALA A 11 -6.94 0.94 9.75
C ALA A 11 -5.97 0.07 10.57
N SER A 12 -6.48 -1.02 11.16
CA SER A 12 -5.66 -2.02 11.85
C SER A 12 -5.34 -3.25 10.98
N LYS A 13 -6.01 -3.42 9.84
CA LYS A 13 -5.89 -4.60 8.97
C LYS A 13 -5.70 -4.20 7.51
N THR A 14 -4.86 -4.96 6.81
CA THR A 14 -4.71 -4.83 5.36
C THR A 14 -5.94 -5.40 4.66
N LYS A 15 -6.62 -4.60 3.83
CA LYS A 15 -7.74 -5.03 3.00
C LYS A 15 -7.34 -4.95 1.53
N ILE A 16 -7.38 -6.09 0.86
CA ILE A 16 -7.06 -6.19 -0.57
C ILE A 16 -8.39 -6.28 -1.32
N GLY A 17 -8.69 -5.28 -2.13
CA GLY A 17 -9.81 -5.28 -3.06
C GLY A 17 -9.30 -5.32 -4.51
N PRO A 18 -10.12 -5.73 -5.48
CA PRO A 18 -9.69 -5.87 -6.88
C PRO A 18 -9.16 -4.56 -7.51
N PHE A 19 -9.63 -3.41 -7.03
CA PHE A 19 -9.26 -2.08 -7.55
C PHE A 19 -8.43 -1.23 -6.57
N GLY A 20 -8.17 -1.72 -5.36
CA GLY A 20 -7.40 -0.96 -4.40
C GLY A 20 -7.09 -1.72 -3.12
N THR A 21 -5.96 -1.36 -2.53
CA THR A 21 -5.50 -1.92 -1.26
C THR A 21 -5.53 -0.86 -0.19
N HIS A 22 -6.05 -1.23 0.97
CA HIS A 22 -6.01 -0.42 2.19
C HIS A 22 -4.96 -1.01 3.12
N SER A 23 -3.88 -0.28 3.38
CA SER A 23 -2.82 -0.71 4.28
C SER A 23 -2.89 0.05 5.61
N PRO A 24 -2.77 -0.64 6.77
CA PRO A 24 -2.58 0.01 8.05
C PRO A 24 -1.21 0.68 8.11
N LEU A 25 -1.11 1.82 8.78
CA LEU A 25 0.16 2.49 9.07
C LEU A 25 0.26 2.80 10.56
N ASN A 26 1.16 2.11 11.23
CA ASN A 26 1.52 2.43 12.60
C ASN A 26 2.60 3.50 12.55
N TRP A 27 2.30 4.67 13.11
CA TRP A 27 3.32 5.68 13.35
C TRP A 27 3.95 5.43 14.71
N ILE A 28 5.27 5.58 14.74
CA ILE A 28 6.03 5.69 15.97
C ILE A 28 6.02 7.17 16.36
N GLU A 29 6.13 7.50 17.64
CA GLU A 29 6.20 8.91 18.06
C GLU A 29 7.41 9.61 17.40
N GLY A 30 7.19 10.83 16.91
CA GLY A 30 8.21 11.66 16.25
C GLY A 30 8.12 11.68 14.72
N TRP A 31 9.19 12.19 14.09
CA TRP A 31 9.31 12.27 12.63
C TRP A 31 9.80 10.94 12.06
N ASN A 32 8.96 10.28 11.27
CA ASN A 32 9.30 9.04 10.59
C ASN A 32 9.27 9.21 9.07
N ARG A 33 10.17 8.50 8.39
CA ARG A 33 10.19 8.38 6.92
C ARG A 33 9.70 7.00 6.52
N LEU A 34 8.59 6.95 5.78
CA LEU A 34 8.05 5.71 5.22
C LEU A 34 8.51 5.58 3.77
N THR A 35 9.29 4.53 3.47
CA THR A 35 9.65 4.17 2.09
C THR A 35 8.77 3.02 1.63
N LEU A 36 8.03 3.23 0.55
CA LEU A 36 7.12 2.24 0.00
C LEU A 36 7.69 1.69 -1.29
N ASN A 37 7.90 0.37 -1.34
CA ASN A 37 8.26 -0.31 -2.56
C ASN A 37 6.99 -0.74 -3.30
N LEU A 38 6.60 0.04 -4.30
CA LEU A 38 5.38 -0.20 -5.09
C LEU A 38 5.49 -1.44 -5.97
N GLU A 39 6.68 -1.75 -6.49
CA GLU A 39 6.93 -2.93 -7.32
C GLU A 39 6.72 -4.22 -6.54
N SER A 40 7.42 -4.36 -5.41
CA SER A 40 7.32 -5.57 -4.57
C SER A 40 5.91 -5.76 -4.01
N PHE A 41 5.24 -4.65 -3.68
CA PHE A 41 3.88 -4.69 -3.14
C PHE A 41 2.85 -5.12 -4.19
N THR A 42 2.86 -4.51 -5.38
CA THR A 42 1.92 -4.85 -6.46
C THR A 42 2.11 -6.28 -6.95
N LYS A 43 3.35 -6.77 -6.99
CA LYS A 43 3.68 -8.16 -7.33
C LYS A 43 3.18 -9.14 -6.28
N THR A 44 3.34 -8.84 -4.99
CA THR A 44 2.90 -9.74 -3.90
C THR A 44 1.37 -9.78 -3.78
N VAL A 45 0.71 -8.63 -3.91
CA VAL A 45 -0.73 -8.52 -3.67
C VAL A 45 -1.55 -8.97 -4.88
N TYR A 46 -1.09 -8.64 -6.09
CA TYR A 46 -1.87 -8.83 -7.30
C TYR A 46 -1.17 -9.67 -8.37
N GLY A 47 0.10 -10.07 -8.17
CA GLY A 47 0.86 -10.83 -9.17
C GLY A 47 1.24 -10.04 -10.43
N THR A 48 1.07 -8.71 -10.42
CA THR A 48 1.32 -7.85 -11.59
C THR A 48 2.50 -6.92 -11.34
N ASN A 49 3.27 -6.62 -12.38
CA ASN A 49 4.35 -5.64 -12.29
C ASN A 49 3.80 -4.21 -12.16
N TYR A 50 4.56 -3.37 -11.45
CA TYR A 50 4.30 -1.95 -11.35
C TYR A 50 4.73 -1.25 -12.65
N VAL A 51 3.88 -0.35 -13.15
CA VAL A 51 4.15 0.49 -14.32
C VAL A 51 3.87 1.93 -13.92
N GLU A 52 4.90 2.77 -13.99
CA GLU A 52 4.78 4.22 -13.92
C GLU A 52 4.44 4.70 -15.34
N CYS A 53 3.26 5.28 -15.52
CA CYS A 53 2.84 5.91 -16.78
C CYS A 53 3.05 7.41 -16.71
#